data_AF-A0A8T3NHD3-F1
#
_entry.id   AF-A0A8T3NHD3-F1
#
_cell.length_a   1.000
_cell.length_b   1.000
_cell.length_c   1.000
_cell.angle_alpha   90.00
_cell.angle_beta   90.00
_cell.angle_gamma   90.00
#
_symmetry.space_group_name_H-M   'P 1'
#
loop_
_entity.id
_entity.type
_entity.pdbx_description
1 polymer ?
#
loop_
_entity_poly.entity_id
_entity_poly.type
_entity_poly.pdbx_seq_one_letter_code
_entity_poly.pdbx_strand_id
1 'polypeptide(L)' 'MDLLERLVELRRRGEAVAMATIVASRAPTSARPGDRALVLPTGELVGWVGGSCAQPTVQREGLRA' A
#
# COMPACT_ATOMS: atom_id res chain seq x y z
N MET A 1 -8.05 -4.94 -12.18
CA MET A 1 -8.83 -4.74 -10.94
C MET A 1 -8.32 -3.45 -10.31
N ASP A 2 -9.19 -2.48 -10.10
CA ASP A 2 -8.80 -1.19 -9.53
C ASP A 2 -8.47 -1.33 -8.03
N LEU A 3 -7.49 -0.56 -7.55
CA LEU A 3 -7.02 -0.67 -6.17
C LEU A 3 -8.08 -0.17 -5.18
N LEU A 4 -8.86 0.85 -5.55
CA LEU A 4 -9.93 1.38 -4.71
C LEU A 4 -11.12 0.42 -4.67
N GLU A 5 -11.48 -0.18 -5.81
CA GLU A 5 -12.47 -1.26 -5.85
C GLU A 5 -12.12 -2.38 -4.87
N ARG A 6 -10.85 -2.81 -4.85
CA ARG A 6 -10.38 -3.84 -3.92
C ARG A 6 -10.44 -3.40 -2.47
N LEU A 7 -10.07 -2.15 -2.17
CA LEU A 7 -10.23 -1.59 -0.82
C LEU A 7 -11.70 -1.65 -0.37
N VAL A 8 -12.61 -1.20 -1.23
CA VAL A 8 -14.05 -1.17 -0.94
C VAL A 8 -14.58 -2.57 -0.70
N GLU A 9 -14.15 -3.56 -1.49
CA GLU A 9 -14.51 -4.96 -1.31
C GLU A 9 -14.05 -5.49 0.07
N LEU A 10 -12.78 -5.32 0.41
CA LEU A 10 -12.22 -5.76 1.69
C LEU A 10 -12.94 -5.10 2.87
N ARG A 11 -13.19 -3.78 2.77
CA ARG A 11 -13.94 -3.02 3.77
C ARG A 11 -15.38 -3.51 3.93
N ARG A 12 -16.06 -3.87 2.84
CA ARG A 12 -17.43 -4.45 2.88
C ARG A 12 -17.46 -5.82 3.54
N ARG A 13 -16.39 -6.60 3.40
CA ARG A 13 -16.22 -7.91 4.03
C ARG A 13 -15.80 -7.83 5.50
N GLY A 14 -15.53 -6.64 6.03
CA GLY A 14 -15.01 -6.43 7.37
C GLY A 14 -13.55 -6.89 7.53
N GLU A 15 -12.83 -7.07 6.43
CA GLU A 15 -11.42 -7.44 6.44
C GLU A 15 -10.56 -6.21 6.79
N ALA A 16 -9.63 -6.39 7.73
CA ALA A 16 -8.65 -5.37 8.05
C ALA A 16 -7.76 -5.09 6.82
N VAL A 17 -7.52 -3.82 6.53
CA VAL A 17 -6.69 -3.40 5.40
C VAL A 17 -6.20 -1.98 5.63
N ALA A 18 -4.92 -1.73 5.36
CA ALA A 18 -4.34 -0.39 5.34
C ALA A 18 -4.04 0.05 3.90
N MET A 19 -4.18 1.34 3.60
CA MET A 19 -3.76 1.92 2.33
C MET A 19 -2.53 2.80 2.55
N ALA A 20 -1.46 2.50 1.84
CA ALA A 20 -0.27 3.32 1.76
C ALA A 20 -0.30 4.16 0.48
N THR A 21 -0.01 5.45 0.59
CA THR A 21 0.04 6.38 -0.55
C THR A 21 1.36 7.14 -0.50
N ILE A 22 2.06 7.20 -1.63
CA ILE A 22 3.23 8.05 -1.77
C ILE A 22 2.75 9.50 -1.89
N VAL A 23 3.10 10.34 -0.93
CA VAL A 23 2.70 11.75 -0.89
C VAL A 23 3.76 12.70 -1.47
N ALA A 24 5.02 12.28 -1.46
CA ALA A 24 6.16 13.03 -1.99
C ALA A 24 7.29 12.07 -2.37
N SER A 25 8.11 12.44 -3.36
CA SER A 25 9.31 11.70 -3.72
C SER A 25 10.41 12.64 -4.22
N ARG A 26 11.68 12.24 -4.06
CA ARG A 26 12.86 13.01 -4.50
C ARG A 26 13.78 12.10 -5.31
N ALA A 27 14.24 12.59 -6.45
CA ALA A 27 15.09 11.83 -7.34
C ALA A 27 16.44 11.44 -6.67
N PRO A 28 17.01 10.26 -7.01
CA PRO A 28 16.45 9.26 -7.92
C PRO A 28 15.53 8.26 -7.20
N THR A 29 14.29 8.11 -7.67
CA THR A 29 13.37 7.06 -7.23
C THR A 29 12.34 6.80 -8.32
N SER A 30 11.92 5.54 -8.46
CA SER A 30 10.86 5.14 -9.40
C SER A 30 9.46 5.38 -8.85
N ALA A 31 9.30 5.54 -7.53
CA ALA A 31 8.02 5.83 -6.90
C ALA A 31 7.64 7.30 -7.08
N ARG A 32 6.37 7.54 -7.43
CA ARG A 32 5.83 8.87 -7.72
C ARG A 32 4.74 9.23 -6.73
N PRO A 33 4.55 10.53 -6.40
CA PRO A 33 3.38 10.96 -5.66
C PRO A 33 2.10 10.47 -6.33
N GLY A 34 1.21 9.90 -5.52
CA GLY A 34 -0.03 9.29 -5.99
C GLY A 34 0.04 7.78 -6.21
N ASP A 35 1.22 7.16 -6.25
CA ASP A 35 1.36 5.70 -6.20
C ASP A 35 0.80 5.15 -4.89
N ARG A 36 0.12 4.00 -4.94
CA ARG A 36 -0.57 3.42 -3.78
C ARG A 36 -0.42 1.91 -3.73
N ALA A 37 -0.45 1.39 -2.52
CA ALA A 37 -0.63 -0.03 -2.26
C ALA A 37 -1.57 -0.26 -1.08
N LEU A 38 -2.22 -1.43 -1.07
CA LEU A 38 -2.91 -1.96 0.10
C LEU A 38 -1.98 -2.91 0.83
N VAL A 39 -1.98 -2.84 2.16
CA VAL A 39 -1.36 -3.82 3.05
C VAL A 39 -2.48 -4.70 3.59
N LEU A 40 -2.45 -5.98 3.21
CA LEU A 40 -3.40 -6.99 3.68
C LEU A 40 -2.96 -7.54 5.05
N PRO A 41 -3.85 -8.22 5.81
CA PRO A 41 -3.51 -8.82 7.11
C PRO A 41 -2.41 -9.89 7.02
N THR A 42 -2.25 -10.48 5.84
CA THR A 42 -1.17 -11.43 5.53
C THR A 42 0.20 -10.75 5.41
N GLY A 43 0.24 -9.41 5.39
CA GLY A 43 1.41 -8.61 5.04
C GLY A 43 1.55 -8.41 3.53
N GLU A 44 0.75 -9.07 2.69
CA GLU A 44 0.83 -8.88 1.24
C GLU A 44 0.58 -7.42 0.84
N LEU A 45 1.41 -6.92 -0.07
CA LEU A 45 1.25 -5.62 -0.69
C LEU A 45 0.58 -5.77 -2.06
N VAL A 46 -0.60 -5.20 -2.21
CA VAL A 46 -1.29 -5.12 -3.50
C VAL A 46 -1.12 -3.70 -4.03
N GLY A 47 -0.42 -3.51 -5.15
CA GLY A 47 -0.11 -2.20 -5.72
C GLY A 47 1.38 -1.85 -5.60
N TRP A 48 1.69 -0.55 -5.58
CA TRP A 48 3.07 -0.05 -5.62
C TRP A 48 3.33 1.10 -4.66
N VAL A 49 4.42 1.00 -3.91
CA VAL A 49 4.93 2.03 -2.98
C VAL A 49 6.45 2.21 -3.11
N GLY A 50 7.03 1.73 -4.21
CA GLY A 50 8.47 1.61 -4.41
C GLY A 50 9.00 0.19 -4.32
N GLY A 51 10.31 0.05 -4.48
CA GLY A 51 11.00 -1.24 -4.52
C GLY A 51 11.35 -1.80 -3.14
N SER A 52 12.36 -2.69 -3.12
CA SER A 52 12.78 -3.47 -1.94
C SER A 52 13.14 -2.62 -0.71
N CYS A 53 13.59 -1.38 -0.88
CA CYS A 53 13.91 -0.50 0.24
C CYS A 53 12.66 0.04 0.97
N ALA A 54 11.55 0.24 0.25
CA ALA A 54 10.34 0.85 0.80
C ALA A 54 9.34 -0.20 1.30
N GLN A 55 9.16 -1.28 0.54
CA GLN A 55 8.13 -2.29 0.81
C GLN A 55 8.18 -2.89 2.22
N PRO A 56 9.34 -3.28 2.81
CA PRO A 56 9.37 -3.87 4.15
C PRO A 56 8.92 -2.90 5.25
N THR A 57 9.26 -1.63 5.12
CA THR A 57 8.82 -0.59 6.06
C THR A 57 7.33 -0.36 5.94
N VAL A 58 6.81 -0.20 4.71
CA VAL A 58 5.37 0.00 4.49
C VAL A 58 4.55 -1.19 4.98
N GLN A 59 5.00 -2.41 4.71
CA GLN A 59 4.36 -3.64 5.19
C GLN A 59 4.30 -3.65 6.73
N ARG A 60 5.44 -3.40 7.41
CA ARG A 60 5.50 -3.40 8.87
C ARG A 60 4.60 -2.34 9.50
N GLU A 61 4.63 -1.11 9.01
CA GLU A 61 3.81 -0.04 9.57
C GLU A 61 2.31 -0.23 9.23
N GLY A 62 2.00 -0.75 8.04
CA GLY A 62 0.61 -1.05 7.66
C GLY A 62 -0.02 -2.15 8.52
N LEU A 63 0.75 -3.14 8.97
CA LEU A 63 0.29 -4.17 9.91
C LEU A 63 0.07 -3.66 11.35
N ARG A 64 0.52 -2.44 11.67
CA ARG A 64 0.38 -1.82 13.01
C ARG A 64 -0.70 -0.73 13.09
N ALA A 65 -1.27 -0.35 11.94
CA ALA A 65 -2.18 0.79 11.80
C ALA A 65 -3.60 0.52 12.33
#